data_AF-A0A432H544-F1
#
_entry.id   AF-A0A432H544-F1
#
_cell.length_a   1.000
_cell.length_b   1.000
_cell.length_c   1.000
_cell.angle_alpha   90.00
_cell.angle_beta   90.00
_cell.angle_gamma   90.00
#
_symmetry.space_group_name_H-M   'P 1'
#
loop_
_entity.id
_entity.type
_entity.pdbx_description
1 polymer ?
#
loop_
_entity_poly.entity_id
_entity_poly.type
_entity_poly.pdbx_seq_one_letter_code
_entity_poly.pdbx_strand_id
1 'polypeptide(L)' 'MSGDTRLFGEVAFEMQCITTAHLYEALALQARDEVSGTPHRFLGQILIDLGYMTDKQVLKVLEVLHGSSSQRQRKS' A
#
# COMPACT_ATOMS: atom_id res chain seq x y z
N MET A 1 12.63 -12.57 16.25
CA MET A 1 13.20 -11.50 15.40
C MET A 1 12.14 -11.17 14.36
N SER A 2 11.44 -10.06 14.52
CA SER A 2 10.54 -9.51 13.50
C SER A 2 10.77 -8.01 13.54
N GLY A 3 11.63 -7.49 12.67
CA GLY A 3 11.71 -6.04 12.49
C GLY A 3 10.40 -5.61 11.86
N ASP A 4 9.67 -4.70 12.52
CA ASP A 4 8.36 -4.19 12.12
C ASP A 4 8.39 -3.58 10.71
N THR A 5 8.32 -4.44 9.70
CA THR A 5 8.18 -4.05 8.30
C THR A 5 6.70 -3.90 8.06
N ARG A 6 6.20 -2.67 8.20
CA ARG A 6 4.80 -2.36 7.88
C ARG A 6 4.54 -2.64 6.41
N LEU A 7 3.36 -3.14 6.08
CA LEU A 7 2.91 -3.36 4.71
C LEU A 7 2.14 -2.14 4.20
N PHE A 8 2.14 -1.93 2.88
CA PHE A 8 1.36 -0.84 2.27
C PHE A 8 -0.12 -0.88 2.67
N GLY A 9 -0.74 -2.07 2.63
CA GLY A 9 -2.15 -2.25 2.96
C GLY A 9 -2.48 -1.92 4.42
N GLU A 10 -1.57 -2.22 5.34
CA GLU A 10 -1.72 -1.89 6.77
C GLU A 10 -1.69 -0.38 6.97
N VAL A 11 -0.70 0.30 6.39
CA VAL A 11 -0.59 1.76 6.49
C VAL A 11 -1.79 2.45 5.83
N ALA A 12 -2.24 1.97 4.67
CA ALA A 12 -3.42 2.52 3.99
C ALA A 12 -4.71 2.37 4.82
N PHE A 13 -4.86 1.25 5.53
CA PHE A 13 -5.98 1.00 6.43
C PHE A 13 -5.90 1.87 7.71
N GLU A 14 -4.73 1.93 8.35
CA GLU A 14 -4.48 2.79 9.53
C GLU A 14 -4.77 4.26 9.23
N MET A 15 -4.44 4.72 8.02
CA MET A 15 -4.70 6.06 7.53
C MET A 15 -6.16 6.29 7.09
N GLN A 16 -7.04 5.31 7.26
CA GLN A 16 -8.45 5.35 6.84
C GLN A 16 -8.65 5.68 5.35
N CYS A 17 -7.65 5.41 4.50
CA CYS A 17 -7.77 5.60 3.05
C CYS A 17 -8.61 4.49 2.41
N ILE A 18 -8.62 3.31 3.02
CA ILE A 18 -9.34 2.12 2.54
C ILE A 18 -10.04 1.42 3.69
N THR A 19 -11.00 0.56 3.36
CA THR A 19 -11.60 -0.40 4.29
C THR A 19 -10.96 -1.77 4.11
N THR A 20 -11.24 -2.71 5.02
CA THR A 20 -10.84 -4.11 4.86
C THR A 20 -11.45 -4.73 3.60
N ALA A 21 -12.69 -4.38 3.26
CA ALA A 21 -13.35 -4.86 2.03
C ALA A 21 -12.61 -4.40 0.77
N HIS A 22 -12.24 -3.11 0.70
CA HIS A 22 -11.44 -2.58 -0.41
C HIS A 22 -10.09 -3.29 -0.53
N LEU A 23 -9.44 -3.56 0.62
CA LEU A 23 -8.16 -4.26 0.64
C LEU A 23 -8.28 -5.70 0.12
N TYR A 24 -9.29 -6.45 0.57
CA TYR A 24 -9.52 -7.82 0.11
C TYR A 24 -9.79 -7.90 -1.39
N GLU A 25 -10.63 -6.99 -1.91
CA GLU A 25 -10.94 -6.95 -3.34
C GLU A 25 -9.70 -6.64 -4.18
N ALA A 26 -8.92 -5.64 -3.78
CA ALA A 26 -7.71 -5.27 -4.51
C ALA A 26 -6.65 -6.39 -4.48
N LEU A 27 -6.48 -7.08 -3.35
CA LEU A 27 -5.58 -8.25 -3.24
C LEU A 27 -6.05 -9.42 -4.11
N ALA A 28 -7.36 -9.69 -4.15
CA ALA A 28 -7.92 -10.74 -5.00
C ALA A 28 -7.68 -10.45 -6.48
N LEU A 29 -7.80 -9.18 -6.91
CA LEU A 29 -7.46 -8.78 -8.28
C LEU A 29 -5.96 -8.90 -8.55
N GLN A 30 -5.11 -8.45 -7.62
CA GLN A 30 -3.66 -8.56 -7.76
C GLN A 30 -3.21 -10.01 -7.97
N ALA A 31 -3.74 -10.93 -7.15
CA ALA A 31 -3.45 -12.36 -7.27
C ALA A 31 -3.94 -12.96 -8.59
N ARG A 32 -5.09 -12.50 -9.12
CA ARG A 32 -5.59 -12.95 -10.42
C ARG A 32 -4.71 -12.48 -11.58
N ASP A 33 -4.25 -11.24 -11.52
CA ASP A 33 -3.36 -10.67 -12.54
C ASP A 33 -2.03 -11.43 -12.60
N GLU A 34 -1.45 -11.78 -11.44
CA GLU A 34 -0.24 -12.60 -11.33
C GLU A 34 -0.37 -13.95 -12.04
N VAL A 35 -1.51 -14.61 -11.92
CA VAL A 35 -1.77 -15.91 -12.54
C VAL A 35 -1.99 -15.79 -14.05
N SER A 36 -2.50 -14.65 -14.52
CA SER A 36 -2.88 -14.44 -15.94
C SER A 36 -1.72 -14.04 -16.85
N GLY A 37 -0.51 -13.83 -16.33
CA GLY A 37 0.65 -13.41 -17.11
C GLY A 37 0.60 -11.95 -17.57
N THR A 38 -0.36 -11.16 -17.07
CA THR A 38 -0.40 -9.70 -17.28
C THR A 38 0.74 -9.00 -16.54
N PRO A 39 1.13 -7.77 -16.97
CA PRO A 39 2.08 -6.96 -16.23
C PRO A 39 1.64 -6.82 -14.77
N HIS A 40 2.56 -7.08 -13.86
CA HIS A 40 2.30 -7.06 -12.42
C HIS A 40 1.89 -5.64 -11.98
N ARG A 41 0.65 -5.47 -11.54
CA ARG A 41 0.15 -4.21 -10.98
C ARG A 41 0.43 -4.15 -9.49
N PHE A 42 0.88 -3.00 -9.02
CA PHE A 42 1.02 -2.75 -7.58
C PHE A 42 -0.36 -2.57 -6.94
N LEU A 43 -0.50 -2.98 -5.68
CA LEU A 43 -1.73 -2.84 -4.91
C LEU A 43 -2.27 -1.39 -4.91
N GLY A 44 -1.40 -0.39 -4.78
CA GLY A 44 -1.77 1.02 -4.85
C GLY A 44 -2.37 1.43 -6.20
N GLN A 45 -1.88 0.86 -7.32
CA GLN A 45 -2.46 1.11 -8.64
C GLN A 45 -3.85 0.50 -8.77
N ILE A 46 -4.03 -0.74 -8.29
CA ILE A 46 -5.33 -1.41 -8.33
C ILE A 46 -6.36 -0.63 -7.50
N LEU A 47 -5.97 -0.11 -6.34
CA LEU A 47 -6.83 0.72 -5.50
C LEU A 47 -7.23 2.05 -6.17
N ILE A 48 -6.38 2.60 -7.04
CA ILE A 48 -6.73 3.76 -7.88
C ILE A 48 -7.70 3.36 -8.99
N ASP A 49 -7.40 2.26 -9.70
CA ASP A 49 -8.24 1.76 -10.80
C ASP A 49 -9.67 1.43 -10.32
N LEU A 50 -9.81 0.95 -9.08
CA LEU A 50 -11.10 0.68 -8.44
C LEU A 50 -11.80 1.94 -7.89
N GLY A 51 -11.13 3.09 -7.88
CA GLY A 51 -11.64 4.34 -7.31
C GLY A 51 -11.64 4.39 -5.77
N TYR A 52 -10.95 3.46 -5.11
CA TYR A 52 -10.84 3.40 -3.65
C TYR A 52 -9.78 4.35 -3.09
N MET A 53 -8.79 4.71 -3.91
CA MET A 53 -7.77 5.69 -3.55
C MET A 53 -7.50 6.64 -4.73
N THR A 54 -7.01 7.82 -4.39
CA THR A 54 -6.40 8.75 -5.35
C THR A 54 -4.88 8.60 -5.37
N ASP A 55 -4.22 9.06 -6.43
CA ASP A 55 -2.75 9.09 -6.51
C ASP A 55 -2.13 9.80 -5.30
N LYS A 56 -2.75 10.90 -4.85
CA LYS A 56 -2.31 11.67 -3.68
C LYS A 56 -2.33 10.85 -2.40
N GLN A 57 -3.36 10.02 -2.20
CA GLN A 57 -3.45 9.14 -1.04
C GLN A 57 -2.42 8.01 -1.11
N VAL A 58 -2.20 7.42 -2.29
CA VAL A 58 -1.17 6.39 -2.48
C VAL A 58 0.22 6.95 -2.18
N LEU A 59 0.55 8.12 -2.71
CA LEU A 59 1.80 8.81 -2.40
C LEU A 59 1.95 9.06 -0.90
N LYS A 60 0.87 9.48 -0.22
CA LYS A 60 0.92 9.73 1.22
C LYS A 60 1.18 8.45 2.03
N VAL A 61 0.58 7.34 1.65
CA VAL A 61 0.83 6.03 2.27
C VAL A 61 2.30 5.63 2.06
N LEU A 62 2.85 5.80 0.85
CA LEU A 62 4.25 5.52 0.56
C LEU A 62 5.22 6.39 1.38
N GLU A 63 4.91 7.68 1.56
CA GLU A 63 5.68 8.57 2.43
C GLU A 63 5.71 8.06 3.88
N VAL A 64 4.58 7.63 4.41
CA VAL A 64 4.49 7.10 5.78
C VAL A 64 5.22 5.75 5.89
N LEU A 65 5.10 4.91 4.88
CA LEU A 65 5.75 3.60 4.80
C LEU A 65 7.28 3.72 4.80
N HIS A 66 7.82 4.64 4.00
CA HIS A 66 9.27 4.83 3.86
C HIS A 66 9.86 5.79 4.90
N GLY A 67 9.08 6.77 5.38
CA GLY A 67 9.50 7.82 6.31
C GLY A 67 9.90 7.32 7.69
N SER A 68 9.50 6.10 8.08
CA SER A 68 9.91 5.46 9.34
C SER A 68 11.37 4.98 9.35
N SER A 69 12.03 4.90 8.19
CA SER A 69 13.43 4.45 8.09
C SER A 69 14.48 5.58 8.14
N SER A 70 14.07 6.86 7.99
CA SER A 70 14.99 8.02 7.95
C SER A 70 15.06 8.86 9.23
N GLN A 71 14.36 8.49 10.32
CA GLN A 71 14.41 9.28 11.58
C GLN A 71 15.57 8.92 12.54
N ARG A 72 16.52 8.05 12.18
CA ARG A 72 17.68 7.67 13.04
C ARG A 72 19.00 8.40 12.77
N GLN A 73 19.07 9.34 11.83
CA GLN A 73 20.32 10.08 11.51
C GLN A 73 20.16 11.60 11.56
N ARG A 74 19.52 12.15 12.60
CA ARG A 74 19.61 13.60 12.91
C ARG A 74 19.55 13.84 14.41
N LYS A 75 20.59 13.46 15.14
CA LYS A 75 20.93 14.12 16.40
C LYS A 75 22.42 14.43 16.40
N SER A 76 22.68 15.73 16.57
CA SER A 76 23.96 16.44 16.69
C SER A 76 24.93 15.82 17.67
#